data_AF-A0A7H4PB40-F1
#
_entry.id   AF-A0A7H4PB40-F1
#
_cell.length_a   1.000
_cell.length_b   1.000
_cell.length_c   1.000
_cell.angle_alpha   90.00
_cell.angle_beta   90.00
_cell.angle_gamma   90.00
#
_symmetry.space_group_name_H-M   'P 1'
#
loop_
_entity.id
_entity.type
_entity.pdbx_description
1 polymer ?
#
loop_
_entity_poly.entity_id
_entity_poly.type
_entity_poly.pdbx_seq_one_letter_code
_entity_poly.pdbx_strand_id
1 'polypeptide(L)'
;MGQNPLPHIHIGLNLFELLDKLNNGYRPNKYDKNAIVLLDEIVELIAEQAKSSSEIKFYDGRQRVYRAKADDDMITISGMEG
;
A
#
# COMPACT_ATOMS: atom_id res chain seq x y z
N MET A 1 2.82 16.63 2.18
CA MET A 1 1.58 15.96 1.78
C MET A 1 1.75 15.50 0.34
N GLY A 2 1.49 14.23 0.01
CA GLY A 2 1.66 13.68 -1.34
C GLY A 2 0.80 14.45 -2.33
N GLN A 3 1.39 14.91 -3.43
CA GLN A 3 0.76 15.88 -4.33
C GLN A 3 -0.34 15.27 -5.21
N ASN A 4 -0.46 13.94 -5.25
CA ASN A 4 -1.53 13.24 -5.96
C ASN A 4 -2.31 12.34 -5.01
N PRO A 5 -3.62 12.56 -4.82
CA PRO A 5 -4.48 11.60 -4.13
C PRO A 5 -4.56 10.32 -4.97
N LEU A 6 -4.52 9.16 -4.30
CA LEU A 6 -4.84 7.89 -4.94
C LEU A 6 -6.26 7.98 -5.54
N PRO A 7 -6.50 7.40 -6.72
CA PRO A 7 -7.85 7.27 -7.25
C PRO A 7 -8.81 6.65 -6.23
N HIS A 8 -10.07 7.07 -6.25
CA HIS A 8 -11.08 6.49 -5.37
C HIS A 8 -11.24 5.00 -5.67
N ILE A 9 -10.95 4.16 -4.68
CA ILE A 9 -11.19 2.73 -4.75
C ILE A 9 -12.51 2.43 -4.04
N HIS A 10 -13.45 1.83 -4.76
CA HIS A 10 -14.72 1.38 -4.18
C HIS A 10 -14.51 0.07 -3.42
N ILE A 11 -14.39 0.17 -2.09
CA ILE A 11 -14.25 -0.98 -1.21
C ILE A 11 -15.64 -1.47 -0.79
N GLY A 12 -16.02 -2.67 -1.25
CA GLY A 12 -17.22 -3.36 -0.77
C GLY A 12 -16.99 -4.11 0.55
N LEU A 13 -18.07 -4.40 1.29
CA LEU A 13 -18.02 -5.13 2.58
C LEU A 13 -17.26 -6.47 2.47
N ASN A 14 -17.40 -7.15 1.33
CA ASN A 14 -16.75 -8.45 1.09
C ASN A 14 -15.23 -8.38 1.08
N LEU A 15 -14.64 -7.27 0.62
CA LEU A 15 -13.18 -7.09 0.63
C LEU A 15 -12.69 -6.78 2.06
N PHE A 16 -13.44 -5.97 2.81
CA PHE A 16 -13.15 -5.73 4.23
C PHE A 16 -13.15 -7.03 5.03
N GLU A 17 -14.18 -7.87 4.85
CA GLU A 17 -14.23 -9.18 5.50
C GLU A 17 -13.09 -10.10 5.07
N LEU A 18 -12.70 -10.09 3.79
CA LEU A 18 -11.58 -10.89 3.31
C LEU A 18 -10.26 -10.46 3.96
N LEU A 19 -10.01 -9.15 4.07
CA LEU A 19 -8.81 -8.60 4.71
C LEU A 19 -8.73 -8.99 6.19
N ASP A 20 -9.85 -8.90 6.92
CA ASP A 20 -9.91 -9.33 8.32
C ASP A 20 -9.67 -10.85 8.46
N LYS A 21 -10.31 -11.66 7.62
CA LYS A 21 -10.10 -13.12 7.59
C LYS A 21 -8.64 -13.47 7.30
N LEU A 22 -8.01 -12.82 6.31
CA LEU A 22 -6.60 -13.00 5.95
C LEU A 22 -5.66 -12.73 7.14
N ASN A 23 -5.88 -11.62 7.85
CA ASN A 23 -5.11 -11.28 9.06
C ASN A 23 -5.25 -12.34 10.16
N ASN A 24 -6.37 -13.06 10.20
CA ASN A 24 -6.63 -14.16 11.12
C ASN A 24 -6.17 -15.54 10.58
N GLY A 25 -5.38 -15.59 9.50
CA GLY A 25 -4.81 -16.82 8.95
C GLY A 25 -5.75 -17.61 8.03
N TYR A 26 -6.88 -17.03 7.63
CA TYR A 26 -7.75 -17.63 6.63
C TYR A 26 -7.03 -17.78 5.29
N ARG A 27 -7.18 -18.95 4.66
CA ARG A 27 -6.68 -19.20 3.32
C ARG A 27 -7.82 -19.03 2.32
N PRO A 28 -7.71 -18.10 1.35
CA PRO A 28 -8.78 -17.86 0.39
C PRO A 28 -9.16 -19.10 -0.42
N ASN A 29 -10.43 -19.19 -0.80
CA ASN A 29 -10.98 -20.30 -1.58
C ASN A 29 -11.73 -19.80 -2.82
N LYS A 30 -12.36 -20.74 -3.57
CA LYS A 30 -13.04 -20.46 -4.85
C LYS A 30 -14.17 -19.41 -4.77
N TYR A 31 -14.73 -19.17 -3.59
CA TYR A 31 -15.81 -18.19 -3.37
C TYR A 31 -15.26 -16.77 -3.14
N ASP A 32 -13.98 -16.64 -2.80
CA ASP A 32 -13.33 -15.34 -2.53
C ASP A 32 -12.81 -14.66 -3.81
N LYS A 33 -12.97 -15.30 -4.99
CA LYS A 33 -12.36 -14.88 -6.26
C LYS A 33 -12.53 -13.38 -6.55
N ASN A 34 -13.74 -12.84 -6.39
CA ASN A 34 -14.01 -11.44 -6.70
C ASN A 34 -13.27 -10.49 -5.76
N ALA A 35 -13.20 -10.81 -4.47
CA ALA A 35 -12.49 -10.00 -3.48
C ALA A 35 -10.97 -10.12 -3.64
N ILE A 36 -10.46 -11.29 -4.07
CA ILE A 36 -9.03 -11.46 -4.41
C ILE A 36 -8.66 -10.62 -5.64
N VAL A 37 -9.47 -10.62 -6.69
CA VAL A 37 -9.22 -9.80 -7.90
C VAL A 37 -9.16 -8.32 -7.54
N LEU A 38 -10.13 -7.84 -6.74
CA LEU A 38 -10.12 -6.46 -6.25
C LEU A 38 -8.90 -6.15 -5.38
N LEU A 39 -8.46 -7.10 -4.54
CA LEU A 39 -7.26 -6.92 -3.74
C LEU A 39 -6.01 -6.75 -4.62
N ASP A 40 -5.89 -7.56 -5.68
CA ASP A 40 -4.77 -7.50 -6.62
C ASP A 40 -4.74 -6.16 -7.38
N GLU A 41 -5.91 -5.70 -7.86
CA GLU A 41 -6.07 -4.39 -8.50
C GLU A 41 -5.64 -3.23 -7.57
N ILE A 42 -5.96 -3.31 -6.27
CA ILE A 42 -5.55 -2.31 -5.29
C ILE A 42 -4.03 -2.32 -5.07
N VAL A 43 -3.43 -3.50 -4.98
CA VAL A 43 -1.97 -3.64 -4.84
C VAL A 43 -1.27 -3.03 -6.05
N GLU A 44 -1.78 -3.28 -7.26
CA GLU A 44 -1.23 -2.72 -8.49
C GLU A 44 -1.35 -1.18 -8.52
N LEU A 45 -2.51 -0.62 -8.18
CA LEU A 45 -2.70 0.83 -8.09
C LEU A 45 -1.75 1.49 -7.09
N ILE A 46 -1.56 0.89 -5.91
CA ILE A 46 -0.62 1.39 -4.90
C ILE A 46 0.82 1.32 -5.44
N ALA A 47 1.18 0.21 -6.09
CA ALA A 47 2.52 0.02 -6.65
C ALA A 47 2.82 1.01 -7.79
N GLU A 48 1.88 1.25 -8.69
CA GLU A 48 2.01 2.25 -9.76
C GLU A 48 2.16 3.66 -9.19
N GLN A 49 1.33 4.02 -8.21
CA GLN A 49 1.43 5.33 -7.56
C GLN A 49 2.75 5.48 -6.81
N ALA A 50 3.25 4.42 -6.16
CA ALA A 50 4.55 4.43 -5.50
C ALA A 50 5.70 4.60 -6.51
N LYS A 51 5.66 3.91 -7.65
CA LYS A 51 6.65 4.03 -8.74
C LYS A 51 6.69 5.42 -9.36
N SER A 52 5.55 6.11 -9.46
CA SER A 52 5.51 7.49 -9.95
C SER A 52 6.03 8.52 -8.94
N SER A 53 6.19 8.12 -7.66
CA SER A 53 6.78 8.97 -6.64
C SER A 53 8.30 8.86 -6.66
N SER A 54 8.99 10.01 -6.66
CA SER A 54 10.45 10.05 -6.47
C SER A 54 10.88 9.79 -5.02
N GLU A 55 9.90 9.61 -4.13
CA GLU A 55 10.08 9.46 -2.69
C GLU A 55 9.09 8.44 -2.11
N ILE A 56 9.58 7.48 -1.32
CA ILE A 56 8.79 6.55 -0.53
C ILE A 56 9.02 6.86 0.95
N LYS A 57 7.94 6.94 1.72
CA LYS A 57 7.99 7.14 3.18
C LYS A 57 7.54 5.89 3.90
N PHE A 58 8.38 5.38 4.79
CA PHE A 58 8.08 4.28 5.70
C PHE A 58 7.76 4.85 7.07
N TYR A 59 6.59 4.52 7.60
CA TYR A 59 6.15 4.95 8.92
C TYR A 59 6.34 3.78 9.89
N ASP A 60 7.27 3.91 10.82
CA ASP A 60 7.51 2.96 11.91
C ASP A 60 6.86 3.50 13.19
N GLY A 61 5.65 2.99 13.44
CA GLY A 61 4.80 3.44 14.54
C GLY A 61 4.37 4.90 14.38
N ARG A 62 4.38 5.67 15.48
CA ARG A 62 3.93 7.06 15.52
C ARG A 62 5.04 8.10 15.38
N GLN A 63 6.31 7.69 15.49
CA GLN A 63 7.41 8.63 15.77
C GLN A 63 8.57 8.56 14.78
N ARG A 64 8.67 7.51 13.96
CA ARG A 64 9.81 7.35 13.05
C ARG A 64 9.31 7.30 11.62
N VAL A 65 9.79 8.23 10.82
CA VAL A 65 9.55 8.24 9.38
C VAL A 65 10.88 8.08 8.67
N TYR A 66 11.02 7.00 7.91
CA TYR A 66 12.15 6.81 7.01
C TYR A 66 11.73 7.26 5.62
N ARG A 67 12.56 8.05 4.96
CA ARG A 67 12.38 8.52 3.60
C ARG A 67 13.40 7.84 2.71
N ALA A 68 12.95 7.11 1.71
CA ALA A 68 13.76 6.66 0.58
C ALA A 68 13.51 7.57 -0.61
N LYS A 69 14.57 8.16 -1.18
CA LYS A 69 14.47 8.99 -2.38
C LYS A 69 15.45 8.47 -3.43
N ALA A 70 15.00 8.40 -4.68
CA ALA A 70 15.91 8.19 -5.81
C ALA A 70 16.66 9.50 -6.11
N ASP A 71 17.98 9.43 -6.17
CA ASP A 71 18.87 10.54 -6.53
C ASP A 71 19.92 9.99 -7.51
N ASP A 72 19.74 10.31 -8.80
CA ASP A 72 20.47 9.72 -9.92
C ASP A 72 20.51 8.18 -9.84
N ASP A 73 21.71 7.59 -9.70
CA ASP A 73 21.94 6.14 -9.63
C ASP A 73 21.90 5.58 -8.19
N MET A 74 21.56 6.41 -7.20
CA MET A 74 21.58 6.02 -5.78
C MET A 74 20.22 6.16 -5.10
N ILE A 75 19.94 5.24 -4.18
CA ILE A 75 18.79 5.35 -3.27
C ILE A 75 19.31 5.93 -1.95
N THR A 76 18.88 7.13 -1.61
CA THR A 76 19.23 7.78 -0.33
C THR A 76 18.14 7.50 0.70
N ILE A 77 18.55 7.03 1.89
CA ILE A 77 17.68 6.79 3.04
C ILE A 77 17.95 7.86 4.11
N SER A 78 16.92 8.57 4.56
CA SER A 78 17.01 9.49 5.70
C SER A 78 15.93 9.22 6.73
N GLY A 79 16.29 9.30 8.03
CA GLY A 79 15.34 9.18 9.14
C GLY A 79 14.96 10.55 9.68
N MET A 80 13.68 10.75 9.95
CA MET A 80 13.13 11.93 10.62
C MET A 80 12.31 11.49 11.84
N GLU A 81 12.43 12.22 12.95
CA GLU A 81 11.44 12.11 14.03
C GLU A 81 10.14 12.77 13.57
N GLY A 82 9.04 12.04 13.72
CA GLY A 82 7.68 12.42 13.31
C GLY A 82 6.94 13.22 14.36
#